data_AF-A0A0S9KN21-F1
#
_entry.id   AF-A0A0S9KN21-F1
#
_cell.length_a   1.000
_cell.length_b   1.000
_cell.length_c   1.000
_cell.angle_alpha   90.00
_cell.angle_beta   90.00
_cell.angle_gamma   90.00
#
_symmetry.space_group_name_H-M   'P 1'
#
loop_
_entity.id
_entity.type
_entity.pdbx_description
1 polymer ?
#
loop_
_entity_poly.entity_id
_entity_poly.type
_entity_poly.pdbx_seq_one_letter_code
_entity_poly.pdbx_strand_id
1 'polypeptide(L)'
;MGTAALGIAAVVALTSCATPAPPAPPVTVVVTVTPTPTPTPTPTPTPEAPAPEPSFEVVVPVPNAPAPPVEEGPAQDLGARDGATAAPATDGNGALVSYTVVAGDSFFDIAQRFDLPQQQLLRMNPSIPDFGEDIYIGTVINLDWTKTG
;
A
#
# COMPACT_ATOMS: atom_id res chain seq x y z
N MET A 1 -27.60 -5.85 -75.24
CA MET A 1 -28.69 -4.85 -75.12
C MET A 1 -29.86 -5.60 -74.48
N GLY A 2 -30.07 -5.56 -73.15
CA GLY A 2 -30.68 -4.45 -72.37
C GLY A 2 -32.17 -4.38 -72.73
N THR A 3 -33.16 -4.61 -71.85
CA THR A 3 -33.47 -3.91 -70.59
C THR A 3 -34.50 -4.66 -69.72
N ALA A 4 -34.63 -4.25 -68.45
CA ALA A 4 -35.51 -4.77 -67.39
C ALA A 4 -36.80 -3.91 -67.19
N ALA A 5 -37.82 -4.44 -66.49
CA ALA A 5 -38.84 -3.65 -65.80
C ALA A 5 -39.56 -4.43 -64.67
N LEU A 6 -39.94 -3.69 -63.61
CA LEU A 6 -40.42 -4.07 -62.27
C LEU A 6 -41.96 -4.09 -62.19
N GLY A 7 -42.57 -4.85 -61.26
CA GLY A 7 -44.00 -4.73 -60.93
C GLY A 7 -44.40 -5.40 -59.60
N ILE A 8 -45.04 -4.63 -58.72
CA ILE A 8 -45.37 -4.91 -57.30
C ILE A 8 -46.71 -5.65 -57.20
N ALA A 9 -46.85 -6.58 -56.24
CA ALA A 9 -48.13 -7.20 -55.86
C ALA A 9 -48.48 -6.88 -54.40
N ALA A 10 -49.68 -6.33 -54.19
CA ALA A 10 -50.29 -6.11 -52.87
C ALA A 10 -51.51 -7.03 -52.74
N VAL A 11 -51.64 -7.75 -51.62
CA VAL A 11 -52.78 -8.62 -51.30
C VAL A 11 -53.45 -8.09 -50.03
N VAL A 12 -54.75 -7.81 -50.13
CA VAL A 12 -55.63 -7.37 -49.04
C VAL A 12 -56.37 -8.58 -48.48
N ALA A 13 -56.33 -8.80 -47.16
CA ALA A 13 -57.09 -9.85 -46.48
C ALA A 13 -58.08 -9.24 -45.47
N LEU A 14 -59.35 -9.63 -45.58
CA LEU A 14 -60.47 -9.20 -44.75
C LEU A 14 -60.48 -9.96 -43.41
N THR A 15 -60.49 -9.24 -42.29
CA THR A 15 -60.56 -9.76 -40.93
C THR A 15 -62.01 -9.93 -40.46
N SER A 16 -62.42 -11.17 -40.15
CA SER A 16 -63.66 -11.47 -39.43
C SER A 16 -63.43 -11.38 -37.92
N CYS A 17 -64.37 -10.74 -37.21
CA CYS A 17 -64.34 -10.51 -35.77
C CYS A 17 -64.90 -11.74 -35.02
N ALA A 18 -64.18 -12.27 -34.03
CA ALA A 18 -64.66 -13.33 -33.14
C ALA A 18 -64.65 -12.82 -31.67
N THR A 19 -65.81 -12.85 -31.03
CA THR A 19 -66.03 -12.35 -29.66
C THR A 19 -65.47 -13.30 -28.60
N PRO A 20 -64.66 -12.84 -27.61
CA PRO A 20 -64.08 -13.69 -26.56
C PRO A 20 -65.09 -14.16 -25.49
N ALA A 21 -64.89 -15.39 -24.99
CA ALA A 21 -65.73 -16.02 -23.97
C ALA A 21 -65.44 -15.53 -22.53
N PRO A 22 -66.42 -15.56 -21.61
CA PRO A 22 -66.24 -15.06 -20.23
C PRO A 22 -65.25 -15.88 -19.39
N PRO A 23 -64.49 -15.25 -18.48
CA PRO A 23 -63.49 -15.94 -17.67
C PRO A 23 -64.12 -16.80 -16.55
N ALA A 24 -63.48 -17.93 -16.24
CA ALA A 24 -63.88 -18.91 -15.23
C ALA A 24 -63.63 -18.41 -13.78
N PRO A 25 -64.36 -18.93 -12.77
CA PRO A 25 -64.20 -18.48 -11.38
C PRO A 25 -62.83 -18.90 -10.78
N PRO A 26 -62.26 -18.08 -9.88
CA PRO A 26 -60.92 -18.33 -9.35
C PRO A 26 -60.88 -19.47 -8.32
N VAL A 27 -59.82 -20.27 -8.38
CA VAL A 27 -59.53 -21.37 -7.44
C VAL A 27 -58.63 -20.85 -6.32
N THR A 28 -59.04 -21.01 -5.05
CA THR A 28 -58.27 -20.55 -3.89
C THR A 28 -57.30 -21.62 -3.41
N VAL A 29 -55.99 -21.36 -3.51
CA VAL A 29 -54.92 -22.23 -3.00
C VAL A 29 -54.51 -21.75 -1.62
N VAL A 30 -54.65 -22.61 -0.59
CA VAL A 30 -54.23 -22.29 0.78
C VAL A 30 -52.77 -22.71 0.95
N VAL A 31 -51.88 -21.72 1.10
CA VAL A 31 -50.44 -21.93 1.33
C VAL A 31 -50.17 -21.81 2.83
N THR A 32 -49.83 -22.92 3.47
CA THR A 32 -49.37 -22.94 4.86
C THR A 32 -47.85 -22.73 4.90
N VAL A 33 -47.41 -21.59 5.45
CA VAL A 33 -45.98 -21.31 5.68
C VAL A 33 -45.58 -21.70 7.09
N THR A 34 -44.53 -22.50 7.24
CA THR A 34 -43.93 -22.80 8.55
C THR A 34 -43.02 -21.62 8.95
N PRO A 35 -43.23 -20.97 10.10
CA PRO A 35 -42.35 -19.87 10.52
C PRO A 35 -40.94 -20.40 10.77
N THR A 36 -39.96 -19.79 10.10
CA THR A 36 -38.53 -20.03 10.34
C THR A 36 -38.16 -19.43 11.70
N PRO A 37 -37.43 -20.15 12.59
CA PRO A 37 -37.04 -19.60 13.88
C PRO A 37 -36.17 -18.35 13.67
N THR A 38 -36.48 -17.28 14.40
CA THR A 38 -35.70 -16.04 14.38
C THR A 38 -34.28 -16.35 14.88
N PRO A 39 -33.23 -16.02 14.11
CA PRO A 39 -31.86 -16.21 14.58
C PRO A 39 -31.65 -15.42 15.87
N THR A 40 -31.07 -16.06 16.88
CA THR A 40 -30.63 -15.37 18.11
C THR A 40 -29.69 -14.23 17.71
N PRO A 41 -29.91 -12.99 18.17
CA PRO A 41 -28.99 -11.89 17.85
C PRO A 41 -27.58 -12.28 18.30
N THR A 42 -26.64 -12.27 17.35
CA THR A 42 -25.22 -12.35 17.67
C THR A 42 -24.90 -11.16 18.57
N PRO A 43 -24.18 -11.33 19.70
CA PRO A 43 -23.82 -10.19 20.53
C PRO A 43 -23.15 -9.13 19.67
N THR A 44 -23.69 -7.90 19.70
CA THR A 44 -23.02 -6.74 19.13
C THR A 44 -21.62 -6.71 19.72
N PRO A 45 -20.54 -6.68 18.90
CA PRO A 45 -19.21 -6.53 19.45
C PRO A 45 -19.22 -5.27 20.32
N THR A 46 -18.86 -5.42 21.59
CA THR A 46 -18.55 -4.27 22.44
C THR A 46 -17.58 -3.41 21.63
N PRO A 47 -17.86 -2.11 21.43
CA PRO A 47 -16.91 -1.26 20.73
C PRO A 47 -15.59 -1.35 21.50
N GLU A 48 -14.63 -2.05 20.90
CA GLU A 48 -13.26 -2.03 21.36
C GLU A 48 -12.86 -0.57 21.26
N ALA A 49 -12.41 0.00 22.38
CA ALA A 49 -11.96 1.37 22.42
C ALA A 49 -11.04 1.59 21.23
N PRO A 50 -11.22 2.66 20.43
CA PRO A 50 -10.32 2.92 19.32
C PRO A 50 -8.90 2.82 19.87
N ALA A 51 -8.07 1.99 19.23
CA ALA A 51 -6.64 1.94 19.51
C ALA A 51 -6.18 3.40 19.64
N PRO A 52 -5.44 3.76 20.71
CA PRO A 52 -5.09 5.15 20.95
C PRO A 52 -4.52 5.71 19.66
N GLU A 53 -5.23 6.65 19.06
CA GLU A 53 -4.71 7.37 17.91
C GLU A 53 -3.36 7.92 18.38
N PRO A 54 -2.25 7.70 17.64
CA PRO A 54 -0.98 8.31 17.99
C PRO A 54 -1.24 9.80 18.17
N SER A 55 -1.13 10.25 19.42
CA SER A 55 -1.26 11.65 19.75
C SER A 55 0.01 12.31 19.22
N PHE A 56 -0.05 12.77 17.98
CA PHE A 56 0.94 13.70 17.48
C PHE A 56 0.69 15.00 18.25
N GLU A 57 1.42 15.18 19.35
CA GLU A 57 1.45 16.46 20.03
C GLU A 57 1.80 17.52 18.98
N VAL A 58 0.89 18.48 18.77
CA VAL A 58 1.19 19.64 17.93
C VAL A 58 2.26 20.43 18.68
N VAL A 59 3.52 20.11 18.41
CA VAL A 59 4.67 20.83 18.93
C VAL A 59 4.56 22.24 18.35
N VAL A 60 4.00 23.17 19.12
CA VAL A 60 4.08 24.60 18.82
C VAL A 60 5.57 24.93 18.74
N PRO A 61 6.10 25.34 17.57
CA PRO A 61 7.53 25.58 17.43
C PRO A 61 7.89 26.77 18.32
N VAL A 62 8.48 26.48 19.48
CA VAL A 62 9.04 27.50 20.37
C VAL A 62 10.31 28.03 19.69
N PRO A 63 10.38 29.34 19.38
CA PRO A 63 11.59 29.93 18.81
C PRO A 63 12.79 29.62 19.70
N ASN A 64 13.91 29.20 19.11
CA ASN A 64 15.16 28.86 19.81
C ASN A 64 15.06 27.70 20.84
N ALA A 65 14.02 26.87 20.79
CA ALA A 65 14.05 25.62 21.55
C ALA A 65 15.22 24.72 21.08
N PRO A 66 15.90 24.01 22.00
CA PRO A 66 16.88 23.00 21.63
C PRO A 66 16.26 21.99 20.68
N ALA A 67 17.01 21.59 19.64
CA ALA A 67 16.57 20.51 18.77
C ALA A 67 16.34 19.25 19.62
N PRO A 68 15.25 18.50 19.39
CA PRO A 68 15.03 17.24 20.09
C PRO A 68 16.24 16.31 19.83
N PRO A 69 16.67 15.52 20.83
CA PRO A 69 17.70 14.51 20.63
C PRO A 69 17.23 13.56 19.52
N VAL A 70 18.10 13.31 18.53
CA VAL A 70 17.83 12.27 17.54
C VAL A 70 18.05 10.93 18.23
N GLU A 71 17.03 10.08 18.28
CA GLU A 71 17.16 8.76 18.91
C GLU A 71 18.03 7.85 18.02
N GLU A 72 19.15 7.37 18.57
CA GLU A 72 20.03 6.41 17.89
C GLU A 72 19.34 5.04 17.79
N GLY A 73 19.32 4.44 16.60
CA GLY A 73 18.57 3.21 16.33
C GLY A 73 19.22 2.29 15.30
N PRO A 74 18.61 1.13 15.00
CA PRO A 74 19.07 0.24 13.95
C PRO A 74 18.95 0.89 12.57
N ALA A 75 19.85 0.52 11.66
CA ALA A 75 19.76 0.91 10.25
C ALA A 75 18.46 0.39 9.62
N GLN A 76 17.74 1.25 8.90
CA GLN A 76 16.55 0.90 8.13
C GLN A 76 16.76 1.25 6.67
N ASP A 77 16.71 0.27 5.76
CA ASP A 77 16.84 0.57 4.32
C ASP A 77 15.58 1.25 3.78
N LEU A 78 15.67 2.55 3.53
CA LEU A 78 14.63 3.34 2.86
C LEU A 78 14.63 3.17 1.34
N GLY A 79 15.53 2.34 0.80
CA GLY A 79 15.69 2.06 -0.61
C GLY A 79 16.83 2.86 -1.26
N ALA A 80 17.28 2.34 -2.41
CA ALA A 80 18.34 2.97 -3.19
C ALA A 80 17.98 4.39 -3.60
N ARG A 81 18.97 5.28 -3.53
CA ARG A 81 18.86 6.69 -3.91
C ARG A 81 20.11 7.14 -4.64
N ASP A 82 20.04 8.32 -5.25
CA ASP A 82 21.22 8.97 -5.78
C ASP A 82 22.23 9.18 -4.64
N GLY A 83 23.50 8.84 -4.88
CA GLY A 83 24.52 8.83 -3.82
C GLY A 83 24.51 7.61 -2.87
N ALA A 84 23.60 6.66 -3.01
CA ALA A 84 23.64 5.39 -2.28
C ALA A 84 22.95 4.26 -3.06
N THR A 85 23.57 3.84 -4.15
CA THR A 85 22.97 2.92 -5.14
C THR A 85 23.28 1.44 -4.94
N ALA A 86 24.39 1.11 -4.27
CA ALA A 86 24.78 -0.28 -4.04
C ALA A 86 23.74 -1.09 -3.25
N ALA A 87 23.75 -2.41 -3.40
CA ALA A 87 22.93 -3.28 -2.57
C ALA A 87 23.56 -3.42 -1.17
N PRO A 88 22.80 -3.24 -0.07
CA PRO A 88 23.31 -3.51 1.27
C PRO A 88 23.49 -5.01 1.46
N ALA A 89 24.45 -5.38 2.29
CA ALA A 89 24.58 -6.74 2.78
C ALA A 89 23.67 -6.92 4.00
N THR A 90 22.92 -8.02 3.98
CA THR A 90 22.11 -8.49 5.12
C THR A 90 22.62 -9.83 5.62
N ASP A 91 22.37 -10.12 6.89
CA ASP A 91 22.65 -11.44 7.47
C ASP A 91 21.56 -12.47 7.14
N GLY A 92 21.70 -13.70 7.66
CA GLY A 92 20.71 -14.77 7.46
C GLY A 92 19.33 -14.50 8.08
N ASN A 93 19.20 -13.47 8.93
CA ASN A 93 17.96 -13.05 9.57
C ASN A 93 17.36 -11.80 8.89
N GLY A 94 18.02 -11.26 7.87
CA GLY A 94 17.60 -10.05 7.16
C GLY A 94 18.02 -8.73 7.83
N ALA A 95 18.86 -8.76 8.86
CA ALA A 95 19.39 -7.55 9.48
C ALA A 95 20.51 -6.94 8.61
N LEU A 96 20.56 -5.62 8.53
CA LEU A 96 21.58 -4.89 7.77
C LEU A 96 22.93 -4.99 8.48
N VAL A 97 23.94 -5.47 7.76
CA VAL A 97 25.29 -5.66 8.33
C VAL A 97 26.31 -4.68 7.75
N SER A 98 26.29 -4.44 6.45
CA SER A 98 27.27 -3.55 5.83
C SER A 98 26.81 -3.00 4.48
N TYR A 99 27.48 -1.95 4.04
CA TYR A 99 27.31 -1.31 2.76
C TYR A 99 28.65 -1.13 2.07
N THR A 100 28.77 -1.56 0.83
CA THR A 100 30.01 -1.36 0.05
C THR A 100 29.81 -0.18 -0.89
N VAL A 101 30.61 0.87 -0.69
CA VAL A 101 30.55 2.12 -1.46
C VAL A 101 30.86 1.85 -2.93
N VAL A 102 30.03 2.36 -3.84
CA VAL A 102 30.28 2.35 -5.30
C VAL A 102 30.51 3.75 -5.86
N ALA A 103 30.83 3.83 -7.15
CA ALA A 103 31.09 5.11 -7.81
C ALA A 103 29.87 6.01 -7.77
N GLY A 104 30.07 7.24 -7.30
CA GLY A 104 29.01 8.24 -7.17
C GLY A 104 28.27 8.21 -5.82
N ASP A 105 28.60 7.26 -4.93
CA ASP A 105 28.02 7.27 -3.59
C ASP A 105 28.67 8.33 -2.68
N SER A 106 27.92 8.84 -1.71
CA SER A 106 28.39 9.76 -0.68
C SER A 106 28.03 9.25 0.71
N PHE A 107 28.85 9.56 1.72
CA PHE A 107 28.61 9.07 3.08
C PHE A 107 27.29 9.62 3.65
N PHE A 108 26.96 10.86 3.31
CA PHE A 108 25.71 11.49 3.72
C PHE A 108 24.49 10.79 3.10
N ASP A 109 24.52 10.52 1.80
CA ASP A 109 23.40 9.85 1.13
C ASP A 109 23.22 8.41 1.62
N ILE A 110 24.33 7.73 1.95
CA ILE A 110 24.31 6.41 2.59
C ILE A 110 23.64 6.50 3.97
N ALA A 111 24.02 7.45 4.82
CA ALA A 111 23.40 7.64 6.13
C ALA A 111 21.89 7.93 6.00
N GLN A 112 21.52 8.80 5.07
CA GLN A 112 20.13 9.15 4.78
C GLN A 112 19.33 7.96 4.22
N ARG A 113 19.96 7.07 3.43
CA ARG A 113 19.35 5.83 2.95
C ARG A 113 19.00 4.88 4.09
N PHE A 114 19.90 4.78 5.07
CA PHE A 114 19.75 3.84 6.18
C PHE A 114 19.05 4.42 7.41
N ASP A 115 18.46 5.62 7.29
CA ASP A 115 17.81 6.34 8.37
C ASP A 115 18.72 6.51 9.61
N LEU A 116 20.02 6.73 9.37
CA LEU A 116 21.01 6.87 10.43
C LEU A 116 21.51 8.31 10.56
N PRO A 117 21.63 8.84 11.79
CA PRO A 117 22.39 10.06 12.03
C PRO A 117 23.85 9.86 11.58
N GLN A 118 24.40 10.81 10.82
CA GLN A 118 25.78 10.75 10.32
C GLN A 118 26.79 10.48 11.45
N GLN A 119 26.57 11.10 12.60
CA GLN A 119 27.43 10.94 13.77
C GLN A 119 27.39 9.52 14.35
N GLN A 120 26.22 8.88 14.36
CA GLN A 120 26.10 7.48 14.78
C GLN A 120 26.85 6.58 13.79
N LEU A 121 26.69 6.81 12.49
CA LEU A 121 27.37 6.02 11.46
C LEU A 121 28.89 6.19 11.53
N LEU A 122 29.41 7.40 11.81
CA LEU A 122 30.84 7.64 12.02
C LEU A 122 31.38 6.91 13.27
N ARG A 123 30.62 6.90 14.36
CA ARG A 123 30.99 6.14 15.58
C ARG A 123 31.10 4.64 15.32
N MET A 124 30.25 4.10 14.43
CA MET A 124 30.29 2.70 14.00
C MET A 124 31.45 2.43 13.02
N ASN A 125 32.03 3.47 12.42
CA ASN A 125 33.04 3.40 11.37
C ASN A 125 34.22 4.35 11.65
N PRO A 126 34.98 4.15 12.74
CA PRO A 126 36.06 5.05 13.14
C PRO A 126 37.24 5.11 12.15
N SER A 127 37.31 4.18 11.20
CA SER A 127 38.30 4.19 10.12
C SER A 127 37.98 5.20 9.01
N ILE A 128 36.77 5.75 8.95
CA ILE A 128 36.39 6.74 7.94
C ILE A 128 36.94 8.10 8.37
N PRO A 129 37.88 8.68 7.61
CA PRO A 129 38.46 9.98 7.94
C PRO A 129 37.50 11.13 7.59
N ASP A 130 37.87 12.34 8.01
CA ASP A 130 37.27 13.60 7.53
C ASP A 130 35.73 13.62 7.57
N PHE A 131 35.14 13.02 8.61
CA PHE A 131 33.69 12.98 8.82
C PHE A 131 32.89 12.36 7.65
N GLY A 132 33.54 11.52 6.84
CA GLY A 132 32.93 10.92 5.66
C GLY A 132 32.91 11.82 4.43
N GLU A 133 33.66 12.92 4.41
CA GLU A 133 33.87 13.73 3.20
C GLU A 133 34.69 12.93 2.16
N ASP A 134 35.71 12.20 2.63
CA ASP A 134 36.55 11.36 1.78
C ASP A 134 36.21 9.87 1.98
N ILE A 135 35.29 9.36 1.15
CA ILE A 135 35.01 7.93 1.05
C ILE A 135 35.44 7.37 -0.30
N TYR A 136 36.08 6.21 -0.30
CA TYR A 136 36.58 5.57 -1.51
C TYR A 136 35.70 4.41 -1.93
N ILE A 137 35.60 4.18 -3.24
CA ILE A 137 34.91 3.02 -3.80
C ILE A 137 35.51 1.73 -3.22
N GLY A 138 34.64 0.80 -2.85
CA GLY A 138 35.02 -0.46 -2.22
C GLY A 138 35.20 -0.37 -0.69
N THR A 139 35.09 0.82 -0.11
CA THR A 139 35.03 0.97 1.35
C THR A 139 33.79 0.24 1.88
N VAL A 140 33.98 -0.58 2.91
CA VAL A 140 32.89 -1.27 3.59
C VAL A 140 32.49 -0.44 4.80
N ILE A 141 31.26 0.04 4.79
CA ILE A 141 30.63 0.77 5.89
C ILE A 141 29.84 -0.22 6.72
N ASN A 142 30.13 -0.31 8.00
CA ASN A 142 29.37 -1.04 8.99
C ASN A 142 28.01 -0.37 9.22
N LEU A 143 26.93 -1.14 9.10
CA LEU A 143 25.55 -0.72 9.38
C LEU A 143 24.99 -1.38 10.65
N ASP A 144 25.73 -2.29 11.25
CA ASP A 144 25.34 -2.97 12.48
C ASP A 144 25.60 -2.06 13.69
N TRP A 145 24.54 -1.37 14.14
CA TRP A 145 24.58 -0.47 15.30
C TRP A 145 24.98 -1.15 16.62
N THR A 146 24.95 -2.48 16.69
CA THR A 146 25.43 -3.23 17.85
C THR A 146 26.95 -3.44 17.85
N LYS A 147 27.59 -3.26 16.69
CA LYS A 147 29.04 -3.21 16.55
C LYS A 147 29.49 -1.76 16.44
N THR A 148 29.84 -1.17 17.57
CA THR A 148 30.68 0.04 17.57
C THR A 148 32.13 -0.37 17.34
N GLY A 149 32.86 0.44 16.56
CA GLY A 149 34.27 0.18 16.24
C GLY A 149 35.24 0.37 17.40
#